data_AF-A0A091E9Q5-F1
#
_entry.id   AF-A0A091E9Q5-F1
#
_cell.length_a   1.000
_cell.length_b   1.000
_cell.length_c   1.000
_cell.angle_alpha   90.00
_cell.angle_beta   90.00
_cell.angle_gamma   90.00
#
_symmetry.space_group_name_H-M   'P 1'
#
loop_
_entity.id
_entity.type
_entity.pdbx_description
1 polymer ?
#
loop_
_entity_poly.entity_id
_entity_poly.type
_entity_poly.pdbx_seq_one_letter_code
_entity_poly.pdbx_strand_id
1 'polypeptide(L)'
;MHSTLKSIVEGRAVEAPTYDFVTHSRLPETTVVYPADVVLFEGILVFYSQAIRDMFHLRLFVDTDSDVRLSRRVLRDVHRGRDLEQILTQYTTFVKPAFEEFCLPTKKYADVIIPRGVDNMVAINLIVQHIQDILNGDLCKRHRGGANGRNHKRTFPEPGDHPGVLAPGKRSHLESSSRPH
;
A
#
# COMPACT_ATOMS: atom_id res chain seq x y z
N MET A 1 -2.58 3.39 -23.10
CA MET A 1 -2.19 3.33 -21.68
C MET A 1 -0.87 4.04 -21.43
N HIS A 2 0.28 3.55 -21.91
CA HIS A 2 1.57 4.21 -21.70
C HIS A 2 1.61 5.67 -22.19
N SER A 3 1.15 5.95 -23.42
CA SER A 3 1.05 7.31 -23.95
C SER A 3 0.17 8.22 -23.09
N THR A 4 -0.98 7.72 -22.65
CA THR A 4 -1.90 8.43 -21.75
C THR A 4 -1.22 8.79 -20.43
N LEU A 5 -0.58 7.82 -19.78
CA LEU A 5 0.12 8.03 -18.51
C LEU A 5 1.28 9.02 -18.68
N LYS A 6 2.00 8.95 -19.83
CA LYS A 6 3.08 9.88 -20.13
C LYS A 6 2.57 11.31 -20.28
N SER A 7 1.46 11.51 -21.00
CA SER A 7 0.81 12.81 -21.12
C SER A 7 0.35 13.36 -19.76
N ILE A 8 -0.17 12.51 -18.87
CA ILE A 8 -0.54 12.90 -17.50
C ILE A 8 0.69 13.38 -16.72
N VAL A 9 1.80 12.64 -16.78
CA VAL A 9 3.07 13.02 -16.12
C VAL A 9 3.62 14.35 -16.65
N GLU A 10 3.40 14.64 -17.93
CA GLU A 10 3.77 15.91 -18.56
C GLU A 10 2.78 17.06 -18.28
N GLY A 11 1.76 16.84 -17.44
CA GLY A 11 0.76 17.86 -17.10
C GLY A 11 -0.18 18.20 -18.26
N ARG A 12 -0.41 17.28 -19.20
CA ARG A 12 -1.34 17.45 -20.32
C ARG A 12 -2.67 16.80 -20.01
N ALA A 13 -3.77 17.47 -20.37
CA ALA A 13 -5.10 16.87 -20.31
C ALA A 13 -5.19 15.66 -21.26
N VAL A 14 -5.90 14.61 -20.84
CA VAL A 14 -6.06 13.39 -21.63
C VAL A 14 -7.52 12.93 -21.66
N GLU A 15 -7.89 12.23 -22.72
CA GLU A 15 -9.18 11.54 -22.79
C GLU A 15 -9.02 10.07 -22.39
N ALA A 16 -9.72 9.68 -21.32
CA ALA A 16 -9.78 8.31 -20.85
C ALA A 16 -11.02 7.61 -21.44
N PRO A 17 -10.88 6.42 -22.04
CA PRO A 17 -12.02 5.69 -22.59
C PRO A 17 -12.90 5.10 -21.48
N THR A 18 -14.21 5.09 -21.71
CA THR A 18 -15.18 4.41 -20.82
C THR A 18 -15.46 3.00 -21.33
N TYR A 19 -15.36 1.99 -20.46
CA TYR A 19 -15.63 0.59 -20.81
C TYR A 19 -16.94 0.11 -20.21
N ASP A 20 -17.78 -0.53 -21.04
CA ASP A 20 -19.00 -1.17 -20.60
C ASP A 20 -18.82 -2.69 -20.47
N PHE A 21 -19.02 -3.19 -19.26
CA PHE A 21 -18.89 -4.60 -18.91
C PHE A 21 -20.09 -5.46 -19.33
N VAL A 22 -21.22 -4.84 -19.68
CA VAL A 22 -22.42 -5.53 -20.16
C VAL A 22 -22.28 -5.83 -21.64
N THR A 23 -21.97 -4.81 -22.45
CA THR A 23 -21.76 -4.98 -23.91
C THR A 23 -20.35 -5.44 -24.29
N HIS A 24 -19.45 -5.56 -23.32
CA HIS A 24 -18.05 -5.94 -23.51
C HIS A 24 -17.28 -5.01 -24.46
N SER A 25 -17.65 -3.73 -24.51
CA SER A 25 -17.18 -2.78 -25.52
C SER A 25 -16.72 -1.46 -24.92
N ARG A 26 -15.97 -0.69 -25.71
CA ARG A 26 -15.64 0.69 -25.39
C ARG A 26 -16.76 1.60 -25.88
N LEU A 27 -17.25 2.47 -25.00
CA LEU A 27 -18.25 3.46 -25.37
C LEU A 27 -17.61 4.59 -26.20
N PRO A 28 -18.38 5.28 -27.06
CA PRO A 28 -17.90 6.46 -27.78
C PRO A 28 -17.50 7.60 -26.85
N GLU A 29 -18.12 7.64 -25.67
CA GLU A 29 -17.92 8.66 -24.64
C GLU A 29 -16.58 8.49 -23.94
N THR A 30 -15.79 9.57 -23.90
CA THR A 30 -14.55 9.65 -23.15
C THR A 30 -14.71 10.56 -21.94
N THR A 31 -13.92 10.30 -20.90
CA THR A 31 -13.83 11.18 -19.73
C THR A 31 -12.54 11.98 -19.83
N VAL A 32 -12.64 13.30 -19.78
CA VAL A 32 -11.46 14.18 -19.77
C VAL A 32 -10.83 14.17 -18.39
N VAL A 33 -9.55 13.81 -18.32
CA VAL A 33 -8.72 13.88 -17.12
C VAL A 33 -7.82 15.10 -17.23
N TYR A 34 -8.07 16.08 -16.37
CA TYR A 34 -7.25 17.28 -16.26
C TYR A 34 -5.97 17.01 -15.45
N PRO A 35 -4.92 17.83 -15.62
CA PRO A 35 -3.71 17.73 -14.81
C PRO A 35 -4.04 17.78 -13.31
N ALA A 36 -3.38 16.94 -12.53
CA ALA A 36 -3.58 16.82 -11.09
C ALA A 36 -2.23 16.58 -10.39
N ASP A 37 -2.10 17.08 -9.16
CA ASP A 37 -0.89 16.90 -8.35
C ASP A 37 -0.67 15.44 -7.95
N VAL A 38 -1.77 14.69 -7.78
CA VAL A 38 -1.75 13.27 -7.42
C VAL A 38 -2.72 12.50 -8.33
N VAL A 39 -2.23 11.39 -8.89
CA VAL A 39 -3.01 10.50 -9.75
C VAL A 39 -2.95 9.09 -9.20
N LEU A 40 -4.11 8.51 -8.90
CA LEU A 40 -4.24 7.11 -8.54
C LEU A 40 -4.50 6.29 -9.80
N PHE A 41 -3.55 5.45 -10.18
CA PHE A 41 -3.66 4.57 -11.34
C PHE A 41 -3.84 3.13 -10.89
N GLU A 42 -5.03 2.56 -11.14
CA GLU A 42 -5.43 1.25 -10.65
C GLU A 42 -5.63 0.23 -11.77
N GLY A 43 -5.48 -1.05 -11.43
CA GLY A 43 -5.74 -2.17 -12.33
C GLY A 43 -4.92 -3.41 -11.99
N ILE A 44 -5.38 -4.57 -12.47
CA ILE A 44 -4.78 -5.88 -12.12
C ILE A 44 -3.35 -6.10 -12.68
N LEU A 45 -2.92 -5.32 -13.68
CA LEU A 45 -1.63 -5.52 -14.37
C LEU A 45 -0.81 -4.22 -14.48
N VAL A 46 -1.08 -3.21 -13.65
CA VAL A 46 -0.38 -1.91 -13.73
C VAL A 46 1.13 -2.03 -13.49
N PHE A 47 1.58 -3.05 -12.75
CA PHE A 47 3.01 -3.31 -12.49
C PHE A 47 3.65 -4.33 -13.44
N TYR A 48 2.89 -4.86 -14.41
CA TYR A 48 3.39 -5.89 -15.33
C TYR A 48 4.45 -5.33 -16.29
N SER A 49 4.14 -4.21 -16.96
CA SER A 49 5.08 -3.52 -17.84
C SER A 49 6.06 -2.69 -17.03
N GLN A 50 7.36 -2.92 -17.21
CA GLN A 50 8.41 -2.12 -16.58
C GLN A 50 8.30 -0.64 -16.94
N ALA A 51 8.01 -0.32 -18.21
CA ALA A 51 7.89 1.07 -18.66
C ALA A 51 6.77 1.84 -17.94
N ILE A 52 5.69 1.17 -17.55
CA ILE A 52 4.61 1.79 -16.76
C ILE A 52 5.02 1.86 -15.29
N ARG A 53 5.58 0.76 -14.76
CA ARG A 53 5.99 0.66 -13.36
C ARG A 53 6.98 1.73 -12.95
N ASP A 54 7.92 2.06 -13.83
CA ASP A 54 8.98 3.04 -13.58
C ASP A 54 8.45 4.48 -13.55
N MET A 55 7.17 4.70 -13.90
CA MET A 55 6.50 6.01 -13.83
C MET A 55 5.81 6.27 -12.47
N PHE A 56 5.71 5.27 -11.58
CA PHE A 56 5.05 5.42 -10.30
C PHE A 56 6.03 5.85 -9.20
N HIS A 57 5.64 6.88 -8.44
CA HIS A 57 6.38 7.33 -7.26
C HIS A 57 6.10 6.47 -6.01
N LEU A 58 4.94 5.82 -5.95
CA LEU A 58 4.52 4.93 -4.87
C LEU A 58 3.71 3.78 -5.45
N ARG A 59 4.09 2.53 -5.17
CA ARG A 59 3.45 1.31 -5.69
C ARG A 59 2.77 0.56 -4.56
N LEU A 60 1.45 0.49 -4.63
CA LEU A 60 0.61 -0.18 -3.64
C LEU A 60 0.05 -1.47 -4.23
N PHE A 61 0.12 -2.58 -3.49
CA PHE A 61 -0.52 -3.83 -3.87
C PHE A 61 -1.55 -4.23 -2.81
N VAL A 62 -2.82 -4.29 -3.19
CA VAL A 62 -3.90 -4.74 -2.30
C VAL A 62 -3.94 -6.26 -2.31
N ASP A 63 -3.62 -6.85 -1.17
CA ASP A 63 -3.53 -8.30 -1.00
C ASP A 63 -4.77 -8.82 -0.27
N THR A 64 -5.47 -9.75 -0.92
CA THR A 64 -6.68 -10.37 -0.40
C THR A 64 -6.78 -11.78 -0.95
N ASP A 65 -7.16 -12.72 -0.09
CA ASP A 65 -7.25 -14.12 -0.43
C ASP A 65 -8.16 -14.38 -1.64
N SER A 66 -7.81 -15.40 -2.42
CA SER A 66 -8.44 -15.69 -3.71
C SER A 66 -9.93 -16.02 -3.59
N ASP A 67 -10.33 -16.69 -2.50
CA ASP A 67 -11.71 -17.04 -2.16
C ASP A 67 -12.53 -15.81 -1.76
N VAL A 68 -11.98 -14.90 -0.94
CA VAL A 68 -12.61 -13.62 -0.59
C VAL A 68 -12.82 -12.78 -1.84
N ARG A 69 -11.81 -12.70 -2.72
CA ARG A 69 -11.92 -11.99 -4.01
C ARG A 69 -12.95 -12.64 -4.93
N LEU A 70 -13.01 -13.97 -4.99
CA LEU A 70 -13.99 -14.70 -5.79
C LEU A 70 -15.41 -14.45 -5.28
N SER A 71 -15.64 -14.53 -3.97
CA SER A 71 -16.94 -14.26 -3.35
C SER A 71 -17.44 -12.85 -3.69
N ARG A 72 -16.59 -11.84 -3.49
CA ARG A 72 -16.89 -10.44 -3.86
C ARG A 72 -17.19 -10.30 -5.36
N ARG A 73 -16.42 -10.98 -6.21
CA ARG A 73 -16.64 -10.98 -7.67
C ARG A 73 -17.95 -11.62 -8.06
N VAL A 74 -18.30 -12.79 -7.51
CA VAL A 74 -19.55 -13.50 -7.82
C VAL A 74 -20.73 -12.60 -7.50
N LEU A 75 -20.77 -12.01 -6.30
CA LEU A 75 -21.83 -11.08 -5.93
C LEU A 75 -21.90 -9.91 -6.92
N ARG A 76 -20.78 -9.26 -7.23
CA ARG A 76 -20.74 -8.14 -8.18
C ARG A 76 -21.22 -8.51 -9.58
N ASP A 77 -20.76 -9.63 -10.12
CA ASP A 77 -21.03 -10.02 -11.51
C ASP A 77 -22.46 -10.55 -11.68
N VAL A 78 -23.05 -11.17 -10.65
CA VAL A 78 -24.49 -11.53 -10.63
C VAL A 78 -25.37 -10.28 -10.66
N HIS A 79 -25.03 -9.22 -9.89
CA HIS A 79 -25.75 -7.94 -9.96
C HIS A 79 -25.64 -7.26 -11.34
N ARG A 80 -24.68 -7.67 -12.18
CA ARG A 80 -24.53 -7.23 -13.58
C ARG A 80 -25.28 -8.15 -14.58
N GLY A 81 -26.12 -9.06 -14.09
CA GLY A 81 -26.93 -9.95 -14.91
C GLY A 81 -26.19 -11.16 -15.49
N ARG A 82 -25.02 -11.51 -14.96
CA ARG A 82 -24.27 -12.70 -15.41
C ARG A 82 -24.70 -13.94 -14.64
N ASP A 83 -24.72 -15.07 -15.35
CA ASP A 83 -25.01 -16.38 -14.77
C ASP A 83 -23.86 -16.89 -13.87
N LEU A 84 -24.22 -17.58 -12.77
CA LEU A 84 -23.26 -18.07 -11.78
C LEU A 84 -22.29 -19.09 -12.37
N GLU A 85 -22.78 -20.06 -13.16
CA GLU A 85 -21.93 -21.10 -13.74
C GLU A 85 -20.94 -20.49 -14.73
N GLN A 86 -21.39 -19.51 -15.52
CA GLN A 86 -20.51 -18.77 -16.43
C GLN A 86 -19.42 -18.00 -15.67
N ILE A 87 -19.76 -17.33 -14.56
CA ILE A 87 -18.77 -16.62 -13.73
C ILE A 87 -17.71 -17.58 -13.20
N LEU A 88 -18.13 -18.72 -12.65
CA LEU A 88 -17.22 -19.71 -12.07
C LEU A 88 -16.34 -20.33 -13.15
N THR A 89 -16.91 -20.70 -14.30
CA THR A 89 -16.18 -21.23 -15.45
C THR A 89 -15.15 -20.22 -15.95
N GLN A 90 -15.52 -18.95 -16.09
CA GLN A 90 -14.58 -17.90 -16.50
C GLN A 90 -13.45 -17.71 -15.47
N TYR A 91 -13.78 -17.81 -14.18
CA TYR A 91 -12.80 -17.66 -13.12
C TYR A 91 -11.77 -18.80 -13.14
N THR A 92 -12.22 -20.05 -13.20
CA THR A 92 -11.34 -21.22 -13.18
C THR A 92 -10.49 -21.33 -14.45
N THR A 93 -11.09 -21.05 -15.61
CA THR A 93 -10.41 -21.24 -16.91
C THR A 93 -9.44 -20.10 -17.22
N PHE A 94 -9.77 -18.86 -16.88
CA PHE A 94 -8.99 -17.70 -17.31
C PHE A 94 -8.45 -16.86 -16.17
N VAL A 95 -9.32 -16.46 -15.23
CA VAL A 95 -8.91 -15.39 -14.28
C VAL A 95 -7.96 -15.89 -13.21
N LYS A 96 -8.16 -17.10 -12.67
CA LYS A 96 -7.24 -17.68 -11.69
C LYS A 96 -5.86 -17.96 -12.30
N PRO A 97 -5.73 -18.66 -13.45
CA PRO A 97 -4.44 -18.85 -14.10
C PRO A 97 -3.74 -17.53 -14.44
N ALA A 98 -4.47 -16.57 -15.05
CA ALA A 98 -3.87 -15.29 -15.42
C ALA A 98 -3.45 -14.45 -14.19
N PHE A 99 -4.18 -14.55 -13.07
CA PHE A 99 -3.76 -13.92 -11.82
C PHE A 99 -2.47 -14.53 -11.30
N GLU A 100 -2.38 -15.86 -11.23
CA GLU A 100 -1.21 -16.56 -10.71
C GLU A 100 0.03 -16.37 -11.60
N GLU A 101 -0.16 -16.32 -12.92
CA GLU A 101 0.92 -16.18 -13.89
C GLU A 101 1.38 -14.73 -14.09
N PHE A 102 0.46 -13.77 -14.18
CA PHE A 102 0.80 -12.40 -14.61
C PHE A 102 0.65 -11.34 -13.50
N CYS A 103 -0.31 -11.50 -12.59
CA CYS A 103 -0.58 -10.49 -11.57
C CYS A 103 0.24 -10.74 -10.30
N LEU A 104 0.15 -11.94 -9.72
CA LEU A 104 0.77 -12.30 -8.45
C LEU A 104 2.30 -12.10 -8.46
N PRO A 105 3.05 -12.43 -9.53
CA PRO A 105 4.50 -12.18 -9.56
C PRO A 105 4.87 -10.70 -9.52
N THR A 106 3.94 -9.79 -9.86
CA THR A 106 4.18 -8.34 -9.80
C THR A 106 4.07 -7.76 -8.39
N LYS A 107 3.53 -8.53 -7.43
CA LYS A 107 3.47 -8.16 -6.01
C LYS A 107 4.84 -7.80 -5.43
N LYS A 108 5.92 -8.43 -5.93
CA LYS A 108 7.31 -8.14 -5.52
C LYS A 108 7.79 -6.73 -5.86
N TYR A 109 7.08 -6.02 -6.74
CA TYR A 109 7.40 -4.65 -7.12
C TYR A 109 6.67 -3.60 -6.27
N ALA A 110 5.81 -4.02 -5.35
CA ALA A 110 5.11 -3.11 -4.47
C ALA A 110 6.04 -2.55 -3.40
N ASP A 111 5.93 -1.25 -3.13
CA ASP A 111 6.60 -0.61 -2.00
C ASP A 111 5.83 -0.90 -0.70
N VAL A 112 4.50 -0.97 -0.78
CA VAL A 112 3.60 -1.28 0.35
C VAL A 112 2.54 -2.29 -0.08
N ILE A 113 2.34 -3.30 0.75
CA ILE A 113 1.25 -4.28 0.62
C ILE A 113 0.14 -3.93 1.60
N ILE A 114 -1.09 -3.81 1.11
CA ILE A 114 -2.27 -3.47 1.90
C ILE A 114 -3.15 -4.72 2.05
N PRO A 115 -3.17 -5.37 3.22
CA PRO A 115 -4.06 -6.51 3.43
C PRO A 115 -5.52 -6.04 3.56
N ARG A 116 -6.47 -6.91 3.19
CA ARG A 116 -7.94 -6.75 3.35
C ARG A 116 -8.60 -5.64 2.51
N GLY A 117 -7.82 -4.77 1.88
CA GLY A 117 -8.34 -3.69 1.04
C GLY A 117 -9.13 -2.65 1.85
N VAL A 118 -10.39 -2.42 1.49
CA VAL A 118 -11.23 -1.34 2.03
C VAL A 118 -11.43 -1.42 3.54
N ASP A 119 -11.36 -2.62 4.11
CA ASP A 119 -11.55 -2.87 5.54
C ASP A 119 -10.34 -2.39 6.37
N ASN A 120 -9.22 -2.06 5.72
CA ASN A 120 -8.00 -1.60 6.39
C ASN A 120 -7.93 -0.07 6.46
N MET A 121 -8.82 0.51 7.28
CA MET A 121 -8.90 1.96 7.49
C MET A 121 -7.58 2.57 7.97
N VAL A 122 -6.76 1.83 8.70
CA VAL A 122 -5.43 2.29 9.14
C VAL A 122 -4.52 2.54 7.93
N ALA A 123 -4.43 1.58 7.00
CA ALA A 123 -3.63 1.75 5.78
C ALA A 123 -4.17 2.88 4.89
N ILE A 124 -5.49 2.97 4.77
CA ILE A 124 -6.14 4.04 4.00
C ILE A 124 -5.80 5.41 4.59
N ASN A 125 -5.92 5.58 5.90
CA ASN A 125 -5.61 6.85 6.56
C ASN A 125 -4.14 7.25 6.40
N LEU A 126 -3.21 6.29 6.41
CA LEU A 126 -1.79 6.56 6.13
C LEU A 126 -1.58 7.10 4.71
N ILE A 127 -2.26 6.51 3.72
CA ILE A 127 -2.17 6.97 2.31
C ILE A 127 -2.82 8.34 2.16
N VAL A 128 -3.99 8.55 2.77
CA VAL A 128 -4.70 9.84 2.76
C VAL A 128 -3.82 10.94 3.37
N GLN A 129 -3.22 10.69 4.53
CA GLN A 129 -2.31 11.65 5.15
C GLN A 129 -1.10 11.93 4.26
N HIS A 130 -0.52 10.90 3.64
CA HIS A 130 0.62 11.09 2.73
C HIS A 130 0.26 11.96 1.51
N ILE A 131 -0.93 11.75 0.93
CA ILE A 131 -1.45 12.59 -0.16
C ILE A 131 -1.66 14.03 0.32
N GLN A 132 -2.22 14.24 1.51
CA GLN A 132 -2.40 15.58 2.07
C GLN A 132 -1.06 16.30 2.29
N ASP A 133 -0.05 15.60 2.78
CA ASP A 133 1.31 16.16 2.96
C ASP A 133 1.94 16.58 1.62
N ILE A 134 1.67 15.85 0.53
CA ILE A 134 2.09 16.21 -0.84
C ILE A 134 1.39 17.50 -1.28
N LEU A 135 0.05 17.56 -1.14
CA LEU A 135 -0.75 18.70 -1.58
C LEU A 135 -0.43 19.99 -0.80
N ASN A 136 -0.12 19.87 0.49
CA ASN A 136 0.26 21.00 1.35
C ASN A 136 1.72 21.48 1.15
N GLY A 137 2.51 20.72 0.38
CA GLY A 137 3.94 20.98 0.18
C GLY A 137 4.79 20.75 1.44
N ASP A 138 4.30 19.99 2.42
CA ASP A 138 4.94 19.85 3.72
C ASP A 138 6.17 18.93 3.67
N LEU A 139 6.23 18.02 2.69
CA LEU A 139 7.41 17.18 2.43
C LEU A 139 8.65 18.01 2.04
N CYS A 140 8.46 19.10 1.27
CA CYS A 140 9.53 20.03 0.91
C CYS A 140 10.01 20.89 2.09
N LYS A 141 9.13 21.19 3.07
CA LYS A 141 9.47 21.98 4.26
C LYS A 141 10.26 21.17 5.27
N ARG A 142 9.88 19.89 5.50
CA ARG A 142 10.58 19.00 6.44
C ARG A 142 12.03 18.74 6.04
N HIS A 143 12.33 18.63 4.75
CA HIS A 143 13.71 18.40 4.28
C HIS A 143 14.62 19.63 4.41
N ARG A 144 14.06 20.85 4.52
CA ARG A 144 14.82 22.10 4.78
C ARG A 144 14.92 22.46 6.26
N GLY A 145 14.13 21.85 7.15
CA GLY A 145 14.11 22.15 8.59
C GLY A 145 15.11 21.36 9.45
N GLY A 146 15.90 20.46 8.85
CA GLY A 146 16.79 19.53 9.56
C GLY A 146 18.22 20.03 9.79
N ALA A 147 18.42 21.30 10.13
CA ALA A 147 19.72 21.82 10.56
C ALA A 147 19.57 22.77 11.76
N ASN A 148 19.04 22.26 12.88
CA ASN A 148 19.32 22.84 14.19
C ASN A 148 19.06 21.81 15.30
N GLY A 149 19.93 20.80 15.35
CA GLY A 149 20.08 19.96 16.53
C GLY A 149 20.71 20.78 17.66
N ARG A 150 19.89 21.45 18.47
CA ARG A 150 20.30 21.92 19.81
C ARG A 150 20.55 20.69 20.68
N ASN A 151 21.81 20.28 20.71
CA ASN A 151 22.36 19.26 21.58
C ASN A 151 22.12 19.66 23.06
N HIS A 152 21.00 19.24 23.64
CA HIS A 152 20.84 19.30 25.09
C HIS A 152 21.64 18.15 25.68
N LYS A 153 22.92 18.41 25.96
CA LYS A 153 23.72 17.57 26.85
C LYS A 153 22.95 17.44 28.18
N ARG A 154 22.40 16.27 28.46
CA ARG A 154 22.02 15.91 29.83
C ARG A 154 23.32 15.72 30.61
N THR A 155 23.65 16.68 31.46
CA THR A 155 24.71 16.53 32.47
C THR A 155 24.18 15.61 33.57
N PHE A 156 24.74 14.41 33.67
CA PHE A 156 24.59 13.55 34.84
C PHE A 156 25.55 14.05 35.93
N PRO A 157 25.13 14.13 37.20
CA PRO A 157 26.06 14.43 38.28
C PRO A 157 26.86 13.17 38.66
N GLU A 158 28.18 13.30 38.61
CA GLU A 158 29.15 12.34 39.18
C GLU A 158 29.03 12.31 40.72
N PRO A 159 29.03 11.13 41.37
CA PRO A 159 29.22 11.05 42.81
C PRO A 159 30.71 10.99 43.14
N GLY A 160 31.20 12.02 43.84
CA GLY A 160 32.55 12.07 44.39
C GLY A 160 32.75 11.15 45.60
N ASP A 161 33.97 10.64 45.70
CA ASP A 161 34.50 9.77 46.76
C ASP A 161 34.38 10.35 48.18
N HIS A 162 34.04 9.49 49.15
CA HIS A 162 34.79 9.33 50.40
C HIS A 162 34.51 7.97 51.08
N PRO A 163 35.48 7.42 51.84
CA PRO A 163 35.56 5.99 52.18
C PRO A 163 35.04 5.67 53.59
N GLY A 164 34.55 4.44 53.80
CA GLY A 164 34.28 3.98 55.17
C GLY A 164 33.63 2.60 55.32
N VAL A 165 34.47 1.61 55.63
CA VAL A 165 34.23 0.54 56.63
C VAL A 165 33.33 -0.67 56.28
N LEU A 166 34.02 -1.81 56.12
CA LEU A 166 33.75 -3.21 56.56
C LEU A 166 32.36 -3.88 56.44
N ALA A 167 32.31 -4.85 55.51
CA ALA A 167 32.08 -6.31 55.70
C ALA A 167 30.72 -6.86 56.27
N PRO A 168 30.44 -8.18 56.23
CA PRO A 168 29.89 -8.87 55.06
C PRO A 168 28.67 -9.80 55.35
N GLY A 169 27.96 -10.19 54.29
CA GLY A 169 27.43 -11.55 54.16
C GLY A 169 25.93 -11.77 54.39
N LYS A 170 25.24 -12.19 53.32
CA LYS A 170 24.73 -13.57 53.17
C LYS A 170 24.13 -13.76 51.78
N ARG A 171 24.59 -14.81 51.10
CA ARG A 171 24.05 -15.38 49.87
C ARG A 171 23.06 -16.47 50.29
N SER A 172 21.88 -16.50 49.68
CA SER A 172 21.04 -17.71 49.55
C SER A 172 20.23 -17.54 48.25
N HIS A 173 20.73 -18.10 47.16
CA HIS A 173 20.40 -19.41 46.60
C HIS A 173 19.04 -19.43 45.86
N LEU A 174 19.15 -19.90 44.61
CA LEU A 174 18.10 -20.13 43.63
C LEU A 174 16.91 -20.92 44.20
N GLU A 175 15.72 -20.68 43.64
CA GLU A 175 14.97 -21.77 43.02
C GLU A 175 14.02 -21.29 41.91
N SER A 176 13.97 -22.10 40.86
CA SER A 176 13.09 -22.05 39.70
C SER A 176 11.80 -22.83 40.00
N SER A 177 10.64 -22.33 39.59
CA SER A 177 9.44 -23.18 39.50
C SER A 177 8.55 -22.82 38.32
N SER A 178 8.17 -23.88 37.63
CA SER A 178 7.40 -24.00 36.40
C SER A 178 5.90 -23.69 36.55
N ARG A 179 5.27 -23.39 35.39
CA ARG A 179 3.84 -23.53 34.91
C ARG A 179 2.88 -24.44 35.72
N PRO A 180 1.52 -24.43 35.54
CA PRO A 180 0.70 -24.19 34.32
C PRO A 180 -0.58 -23.31 34.59
N HIS A 181 -1.51 -22.98 33.69
CA HIS A 181 -2.09 -23.55 32.46
C HIS A 181 -2.37 -22.46 31.41
#